data_AF-A0AAW6LIT8-F1
#
_entry.id   AF-A0AAW6LIT8-F1
#
_cell.length_a   1.000
_cell.length_b   1.000
_cell.length_c   1.000
_cell.angle_alpha   90.00
_cell.angle_beta   90.00
_cell.angle_gamma   90.00
#
_symmetry.space_group_name_H-M   'P 1'
#
loop_
_entity.id
_entity.type
_entity.pdbx_description
1 polymer ?
#
loop_
_entity_poly.entity_id
_entity_poly.type
_entity_poly.pdbx_seq_one_letter_code
_entity_poly.pdbx_strand_id
1 'polypeptide(L)'
;MRWLLSMLIVAGLAGALPLATSAPAYACSCVYAPDGPEIVEQVSQAASVFTGTVTDKREREPMWIYEFDVREVFSGDVGPTATVSAYELSASCGLSFEVGTEYIVFTSKRENPAASWSVNSCSATTQSTNDRTRATAVIVYGTPRTIDPQSSVGTGDGEKSLWWVLAAIGGAAALVVVALVWRLRLPRR
;
A
#
# COMPACT_ATOMS: atom_id res chain seq x y z
N MET A 1 28.09 6.39 61.89
CA MET A 1 26.68 6.88 61.76
C MET A 1 26.36 7.53 60.41
N ARG A 2 27.07 8.58 59.96
CA ARG A 2 26.68 9.38 58.77
C ARG A 2 26.70 8.63 57.43
N TRP A 3 27.61 7.67 57.27
CA TRP A 3 27.72 6.83 56.06
C TRP A 3 26.61 5.77 55.96
N LEU A 4 26.20 5.17 57.08
CA LEU A 4 25.11 4.19 57.14
C LEU A 4 23.76 4.84 56.78
N LEU A 5 23.52 6.07 57.25
CA LEU A 5 22.34 6.86 56.91
C LEU A 5 22.29 7.22 55.41
N SER A 6 23.43 7.52 54.79
CA SER A 6 23.48 7.82 53.34
C SER A 6 23.21 6.58 52.48
N MET A 7 23.72 5.40 52.86
CA MET A 7 23.42 4.15 52.15
C MET A 7 21.94 3.76 52.25
N LEU A 8 21.30 3.97 53.40
CA LEU A 8 19.86 3.73 53.59
C LEU A 8 18.98 4.67 52.76
N ILE A 9 19.37 5.93 52.59
CA ILE A 9 18.65 6.90 51.74
C ILE A 9 18.77 6.54 50.26
N VAL A 10 19.96 6.15 49.79
CA VAL A 10 20.18 5.75 48.39
C VAL A 10 19.48 4.43 48.07
N ALA A 11 19.52 3.44 48.97
CA ALA A 11 18.80 2.18 48.80
C ALA A 11 17.27 2.37 48.84
N GLY A 12 16.78 3.29 49.69
CA GLY A 12 15.36 3.65 49.74
C GLY A 12 14.88 4.36 48.46
N LEU A 13 15.72 5.21 47.85
CA LEU A 13 15.39 5.87 46.58
C LEU A 13 15.40 4.89 45.38
N ALA A 14 16.28 3.89 45.40
CA ALA A 14 16.37 2.87 44.33
C ALA A 14 15.22 1.85 44.39
N GLY A 15 14.65 1.59 45.57
CA GLY A 15 13.51 0.67 45.76
C GLY A 15 12.14 1.27 45.42
N ALA A 16 12.07 2.58 45.18
CA ALA A 16 10.83 3.31 44.90
C ALA A 16 10.67 3.67 43.42
N LEU A 17 11.42 3.05 42.50
CA LEU A 17 11.10 3.16 41.08
C LEU A 17 9.77 2.44 40.85
N PRO A 18 8.69 3.15 40.49
CA PRO A 18 7.48 2.48 40.06
C PRO A 18 7.87 1.63 38.86
N LEU A 19 7.62 0.32 38.94
CA LEU A 19 7.48 -0.52 37.75
C LEU A 19 6.27 0.03 36.99
N ALA A 20 6.48 1.11 36.26
CA ALA A 20 5.47 1.74 35.42
C ALA A 20 5.20 0.75 34.29
N THR A 21 4.29 -0.17 34.55
CA THR A 21 3.68 -0.98 33.51
C THR A 21 2.97 0.02 32.60
N SER A 22 3.54 0.25 31.42
CA SER A 22 2.93 1.10 30.40
C SER A 22 1.52 0.57 30.13
N ALA A 23 0.50 1.24 30.66
CA ALA A 23 -0.87 0.94 30.30
C ALA A 23 -1.01 1.27 28.81
N PRO A 24 -1.69 0.43 28.01
CA PRO A 24 -1.94 0.76 26.61
C PRO A 24 -2.64 2.11 26.56
N ALA A 25 -1.99 3.10 25.95
CA ALA A 25 -2.63 4.37 25.66
C ALA A 25 -3.73 4.09 24.62
N TYR A 26 -4.99 4.06 25.07
CA TYR A 26 -6.16 4.03 24.20
C TYR A 26 -6.30 5.39 23.53
N ALA A 27 -5.43 5.68 22.55
CA ALA A 27 -5.48 6.93 21.79
C ALA A 27 -6.66 6.95 20.80
N CYS A 28 -7.15 5.78 20.41
CA CYS A 28 -8.18 5.63 19.39
C CYS A 28 -9.48 5.16 20.01
N SER A 29 -10.44 6.08 20.16
CA SER A 29 -11.84 5.76 20.37
C SER A 29 -12.52 5.83 19.00
N CYS A 30 -12.52 4.72 18.27
CA CYS A 30 -13.25 4.62 17.01
C CYS A 30 -14.73 4.92 17.26
N VAL A 31 -15.37 5.67 16.37
CA VAL A 31 -16.80 5.99 16.45
C VAL A 31 -17.64 4.70 16.44
N TYR A 32 -17.20 3.74 15.62
CA TYR A 32 -17.76 2.39 15.57
C TYR A 32 -16.70 1.39 16.01
N ALA A 33 -17.12 0.37 16.74
CA ALA A 33 -16.27 -0.78 16.98
C ALA A 33 -16.00 -1.50 15.64
N PRO A 34 -14.75 -1.85 15.31
CA PRO A 34 -14.45 -2.67 14.15
C PRO A 34 -15.28 -3.96 14.18
N ASP A 35 -15.99 -4.24 13.08
CA ASP A 35 -16.95 -5.34 12.94
C ASP A 35 -18.12 -5.35 13.95
N GLY A 36 -18.43 -4.19 14.51
CA GLY A 36 -19.51 -3.98 15.48
C GLY A 36 -20.94 -4.04 14.89
N PRO A 37 -21.96 -3.84 15.72
CA PRO A 37 -23.36 -3.78 15.27
C PRO A 37 -23.60 -2.71 14.19
N GLU A 38 -22.82 -1.62 14.22
CA GLU A 38 -22.89 -0.50 13.28
C GLU A 38 -22.02 -0.69 12.02
N ILE A 39 -21.59 -1.92 11.72
CA ILE A 39 -20.70 -2.23 10.60
C ILE A 39 -21.22 -1.68 9.26
N VAL A 40 -22.53 -1.64 9.04
CA VAL A 40 -23.14 -1.05 7.83
C VAL A 40 -22.76 0.43 7.64
N GLU A 41 -22.80 1.21 8.72
CA GLU A 41 -22.43 2.62 8.70
C GLU A 41 -20.91 2.80 8.64
N GLN A 42 -20.16 1.91 9.31
CA GLN A 42 -18.71 1.94 9.25
C GLN A 42 -18.18 1.67 7.84
N VAL A 43 -18.73 0.67 7.14
CA VAL A 43 -18.27 0.32 5.79
C VAL A 43 -18.62 1.43 4.80
N SER A 44 -19.79 2.08 4.93
CA SER A 44 -20.30 3.05 3.95
C SER A 44 -19.41 4.29 3.78
N GLN A 45 -18.55 4.58 4.76
CA GLN A 45 -17.65 5.73 4.77
C GLN A 45 -16.36 5.54 3.97
N ALA A 46 -16.11 4.34 3.45
CA ALA A 46 -14.87 4.02 2.75
C ALA A 46 -14.73 4.77 1.41
N ALA A 47 -13.52 5.24 1.12
CA ALA A 47 -13.17 5.88 -0.15
C ALA A 47 -13.05 4.86 -1.29
N SER A 48 -12.51 3.67 -0.99
CA SER A 48 -12.51 2.51 -1.88
C SER A 48 -12.53 1.22 -1.05
N VAL A 49 -13.03 0.14 -1.66
CA VAL A 49 -13.17 -1.16 -1.00
C VAL A 49 -12.76 -2.26 -1.96
N PHE A 50 -11.80 -3.09 -1.55
CA PHE A 50 -11.30 -4.20 -2.36
C PHE A 50 -10.86 -5.37 -1.49
N THR A 51 -10.75 -6.55 -2.09
CA THR A 51 -10.02 -7.69 -1.51
C THR A 51 -8.70 -7.88 -2.24
N GLY A 52 -7.63 -8.15 -1.49
CA GLY A 52 -6.32 -8.37 -2.06
C GLY A 52 -5.36 -9.02 -1.09
N THR A 53 -4.36 -9.71 -1.66
CA THR A 53 -3.29 -10.36 -0.91
C THR A 53 -2.12 -9.41 -0.77
N VAL A 54 -1.61 -9.27 0.44
CA VAL A 54 -0.43 -8.42 0.69
C VAL A 54 0.80 -9.09 0.08
N THR A 55 1.48 -8.41 -0.84
CA THR A 55 2.65 -8.94 -1.54
C THR A 55 3.96 -8.36 -1.04
N ASP A 56 3.94 -7.12 -0.57
CA ASP A 56 5.13 -6.43 -0.06
C ASP A 56 4.78 -5.44 1.06
N LYS A 57 5.78 -5.15 1.90
CA LYS A 57 5.70 -4.19 3.00
C LYS A 57 7.02 -3.44 3.09
N ARG A 58 6.96 -2.10 3.06
CA ARG A 58 8.13 -1.23 3.19
C ARG A 58 7.90 -0.09 4.15
N GLU A 59 8.95 0.28 4.88
CA GLU A 59 8.92 1.40 5.80
C GLU A 59 9.08 2.74 5.06
N ARG A 60 8.24 3.71 5.44
CA ARG A 60 8.28 5.11 4.99
C ARG A 60 7.89 5.99 6.16
N GLU A 61 8.82 6.15 7.10
CA GLU A 61 8.61 6.86 8.36
C GLU A 61 7.77 8.14 8.18
N PRO A 62 6.72 8.35 9.01
CA PRO A 62 6.32 7.53 10.17
C PRO A 62 5.35 6.36 9.82
N MET A 63 5.13 6.07 8.54
CA MET A 63 4.13 5.10 8.06
C MET A 63 4.77 3.89 7.40
N TRP A 64 3.96 2.85 7.21
CA TRP A 64 4.28 1.70 6.40
C TRP A 64 3.46 1.74 5.12
N ILE A 65 4.07 1.31 4.02
CA ILE A 65 3.38 1.14 2.75
C ILE A 65 3.27 -0.34 2.46
N TYR A 66 2.05 -0.78 2.26
CA TYR A 66 1.67 -2.14 1.92
C TYR A 66 1.28 -2.21 0.46
N GLU A 67 1.80 -3.19 -0.26
CA GLU A 67 1.40 -3.51 -1.62
C GLU A 67 0.45 -4.70 -1.62
N PHE A 68 -0.63 -4.57 -2.38
CA PHE A 68 -1.66 -5.59 -2.51
C PHE A 68 -1.76 -6.03 -3.97
N ASP A 69 -1.80 -7.33 -4.18
CA ASP A 69 -2.33 -7.95 -5.39
C ASP A 69 -3.86 -8.06 -5.24
N VAL A 70 -4.59 -7.28 -6.03
CA VAL A 70 -6.03 -7.06 -5.88
C VAL A 70 -6.80 -8.13 -6.64
N ARG A 71 -7.67 -8.85 -5.93
CA ARG A 71 -8.52 -9.90 -6.51
C ARG A 71 -9.89 -9.37 -6.93
N GLU A 72 -10.56 -8.66 -6.02
CA GLU A 72 -11.92 -8.16 -6.27
C GLU A 72 -12.06 -6.72 -5.76
N VAL A 73 -12.86 -5.89 -6.43
CA VAL A 73 -13.15 -4.51 -6.03
C VAL A 73 -14.64 -4.34 -5.81
N PHE A 74 -15.03 -3.93 -4.62
CA PHE A 74 -16.41 -3.60 -4.27
C PHE A 74 -16.75 -2.16 -4.66
N SER A 75 -15.82 -1.22 -4.43
CA SER A 75 -16.04 0.20 -4.70
C SER A 75 -14.75 0.95 -4.97
N GLY A 76 -14.84 2.04 -5.72
CA GLY A 76 -13.71 2.91 -6.09
C GLY A 76 -12.97 2.45 -7.36
N ASP A 77 -12.01 3.27 -7.77
CA ASP A 77 -11.11 3.01 -8.90
C ASP A 77 -9.80 2.38 -8.36
N VAL A 78 -9.81 1.06 -8.26
CA VAL A 78 -8.69 0.25 -7.77
C VAL A 78 -8.29 -0.69 -8.91
N GLY A 79 -7.00 -0.65 -9.26
CA GLY A 79 -6.40 -1.50 -10.27
C GLY A 79 -5.99 -2.88 -9.74
N PRO A 80 -5.22 -3.65 -10.52
CA PRO A 80 -4.72 -4.98 -10.15
C PRO A 80 -3.70 -4.93 -9.01
N THR A 81 -3.03 -3.80 -8.83
CA THR A 81 -2.19 -3.54 -7.67
C THR A 81 -2.69 -2.30 -6.93
N ALA A 82 -2.61 -2.34 -5.60
CA ALA A 82 -2.94 -1.21 -4.76
C ALA A 82 -1.83 -0.98 -3.72
N THR A 83 -1.53 0.29 -3.47
CA THR A 83 -0.64 0.68 -2.36
C THR A 83 -1.45 1.37 -1.29
N VAL A 84 -1.31 0.91 -0.05
CA VAL A 84 -2.05 1.41 1.11
C VAL A 84 -1.06 1.81 2.20
N SER A 85 -1.17 3.03 2.71
CA SER A 85 -0.40 3.48 3.85
C SER A 85 -1.13 3.28 5.17
N ALA A 86 -0.41 2.82 6.19
CA ALA A 86 -0.92 2.72 7.56
C ALA A 86 0.16 3.07 8.58
N TYR A 87 -0.24 3.59 9.74
CA TYR A 87 0.60 3.51 10.94
C TYR A 87 0.58 2.08 11.47
N GLU A 88 1.58 1.66 12.25
CA GLU A 88 1.58 0.36 12.93
C GLU A 88 1.43 0.47 14.44
N LEU A 89 1.74 1.64 14.99
CA LEU A 89 1.60 1.88 16.41
C LEU A 89 0.12 2.08 16.76
N SER A 90 -0.37 1.33 17.75
CA SER A 90 -1.75 1.46 18.25
C SER A 90 -2.06 2.87 18.74
N ALA A 91 -1.07 3.58 19.30
CA ALA A 91 -1.16 4.98 19.70
C ALA A 91 -1.46 5.95 18.54
N SER A 92 -1.24 5.51 17.29
CA SER A 92 -1.50 6.25 16.05
C SER A 92 -2.66 5.63 15.25
N CYS A 93 -3.52 4.84 15.90
CA CYS A 93 -4.60 4.07 15.26
C CYS A 93 -4.07 3.13 14.17
N GLY A 94 -2.88 2.58 14.41
CA GLY A 94 -2.19 1.77 13.44
C GLY A 94 -2.91 0.46 13.14
N LEU A 95 -2.82 0.05 11.88
CA LEU A 95 -3.27 -1.24 11.38
C LEU A 95 -2.11 -1.88 10.65
N SER A 96 -1.76 -3.10 11.04
CA SER A 96 -0.70 -3.88 10.40
C SER A 96 -1.29 -5.00 9.55
N PHE A 97 -0.58 -5.35 8.49
CA PHE A 97 -0.93 -6.46 7.62
C PHE A 97 0.19 -7.49 7.57
N GLU A 98 -0.20 -8.75 7.38
CA GLU A 98 0.72 -9.87 7.18
C GLU A 98 0.90 -10.14 5.69
N VAL A 99 2.16 -10.21 5.23
CA VAL A 99 2.50 -10.56 3.85
C VAL A 99 2.05 -11.99 3.56
N GLY A 100 1.38 -12.19 2.42
CA GLY A 100 0.78 -13.47 2.02
C GLY A 100 -0.65 -13.68 2.52
N THR A 101 -1.18 -12.78 3.37
CA THR A 101 -2.55 -12.86 3.86
C THR A 101 -3.47 -11.96 3.02
N GLU A 102 -4.68 -12.47 2.74
CA GLU A 102 -5.69 -11.74 1.97
C GLU A 102 -6.66 -11.01 2.90
N TYR A 103 -6.90 -9.73 2.62
CA TYR A 103 -7.75 -8.85 3.41
C TYR A 103 -8.90 -8.28 2.58
N ILE A 104 -10.00 -7.94 3.23
CA ILE A 104 -10.97 -6.97 2.72
C ILE A 104 -10.63 -5.60 3.31
N VAL A 105 -10.26 -4.65 2.45
CA VAL A 105 -9.66 -3.37 2.85
C VAL A 105 -10.65 -2.24 2.59
N PHE A 106 -10.96 -1.48 3.64
CA PHE A 106 -11.79 -0.28 3.59
C PHE A 106 -10.91 0.94 3.75
N THR A 107 -10.63 1.61 2.64
CA THR A 107 -9.65 2.68 2.62
C THR A 107 -10.24 4.04 2.95
N SER A 108 -9.38 4.95 3.41
CA SER A 108 -9.62 6.39 3.44
C SER A 108 -8.83 7.08 2.33
N LYS A 109 -9.11 8.38 2.14
CA LYS A 109 -8.33 9.23 1.22
C LYS A 109 -6.85 9.18 1.58
N ARG A 110 -6.01 9.26 0.55
CA ARG A 110 -4.55 9.29 0.66
C ARG A 110 -4.04 10.33 1.66
N GLU A 111 -3.27 9.86 2.63
CA GLU A 111 -2.51 10.70 3.57
C GLU A 111 -1.01 10.73 3.23
N ASN A 112 -0.49 9.67 2.59
CA ASN A 112 0.91 9.56 2.20
C ASN A 112 1.11 9.67 0.68
N PRO A 113 2.01 10.54 0.17
CA PRO A 113 2.33 10.60 -1.25
C PRO A 113 3.01 9.34 -1.81
N ALA A 114 3.37 8.35 -1.00
CA ALA A 114 3.93 7.07 -1.47
C ALA A 114 2.90 5.94 -1.64
N ALA A 115 1.63 6.17 -1.30
CA ALA A 115 0.53 5.21 -1.44
C ALA A 115 -0.66 5.84 -2.18
N SER A 116 -1.50 5.01 -2.81
CA SER A 116 -2.75 5.46 -3.43
C SER A 116 -3.83 5.77 -2.39
N TRP A 117 -3.81 5.05 -1.27
CA TRP A 117 -4.85 5.10 -0.24
C TRP A 117 -4.25 5.03 1.17
N SER A 118 -5.06 5.36 2.18
CA SER A 118 -4.71 5.18 3.59
C SER A 118 -5.67 4.22 4.30
N VAL A 119 -5.25 3.67 5.44
CA VAL A 119 -6.09 2.83 6.30
C VAL A 119 -5.64 2.96 7.76
N ASN A 120 -6.57 2.72 8.69
CA ASN A 120 -6.31 2.71 10.13
C ASN A 120 -7.19 1.67 10.84
N SER A 121 -6.94 1.47 12.14
CA SER A 121 -7.64 0.48 12.98
C SER A 121 -9.13 0.76 13.20
N CYS A 122 -9.62 1.96 12.84
CA CYS A 122 -11.04 2.31 12.93
C CYS A 122 -11.82 2.04 11.64
N SER A 123 -11.14 1.59 10.58
CA SER A 123 -11.82 1.04 9.40
C SER A 123 -12.44 -0.33 9.72
N ALA A 124 -13.35 -0.79 8.88
CA ALA A 124 -13.89 -2.15 8.94
C ALA A 124 -12.93 -3.19 8.31
N THR A 125 -11.65 -2.85 8.13
CA THR A 125 -10.66 -3.71 7.45
C THR A 125 -10.36 -4.95 8.28
N THR A 126 -10.54 -6.12 7.67
CA THR A 126 -10.25 -7.42 8.28
C THR A 126 -9.73 -8.42 7.27
N GLN A 127 -9.32 -9.61 7.73
CA GLN A 127 -9.02 -10.72 6.82
C GLN A 127 -10.25 -11.03 5.95
N SER A 128 -10.01 -11.37 4.69
CA SER A 128 -11.06 -11.63 3.70
C SER A 128 -12.01 -12.76 4.07
N THR A 129 -11.57 -13.67 4.96
CA THR A 129 -12.36 -14.78 5.52
C THR A 129 -13.42 -14.34 6.53
N ASN A 130 -13.50 -13.05 6.89
CA ASN A 130 -14.55 -12.54 7.76
C ASN A 130 -15.87 -12.41 6.99
N ASP A 131 -16.70 -13.45 7.08
CA ASP A 131 -17.99 -13.53 6.37
C ASP A 131 -18.92 -12.37 6.69
N ARG A 132 -18.92 -11.87 7.93
CA ARG A 132 -19.78 -10.75 8.34
C ARG A 132 -19.38 -9.48 7.63
N THR A 133 -18.10 -9.14 7.64
CA THR A 133 -17.57 -7.93 6.99
C THR A 133 -17.78 -8.02 5.48
N ARG A 134 -17.50 -9.17 4.87
CA ARG A 134 -17.71 -9.39 3.45
C ARG A 134 -19.18 -9.31 3.06
N ALA A 135 -20.08 -9.97 3.79
CA ALA A 135 -21.52 -9.90 3.54
C ALA A 135 -22.05 -8.47 3.68
N THR A 136 -21.55 -7.71 4.66
CA THR A 136 -21.90 -6.30 4.83
C THR A 136 -21.42 -5.47 3.64
N ALA A 137 -20.19 -5.69 3.15
CA ALA A 137 -19.69 -5.03 1.95
C ALA A 137 -20.58 -5.33 0.72
N VAL A 138 -21.05 -6.57 0.56
CA VAL A 138 -21.98 -6.93 -0.52
C VAL A 138 -23.33 -6.22 -0.37
N ILE A 139 -23.86 -6.09 0.85
CA ILE A 139 -25.12 -5.37 1.10
C ILE A 139 -24.99 -3.88 0.73
N VAL A 140 -23.85 -3.25 1.06
CA VAL A 140 -23.65 -1.81 0.88
C VAL A 140 -23.20 -1.44 -0.53
N TYR A 141 -22.31 -2.23 -1.14
CA TYR A 141 -21.67 -1.93 -2.42
C TYR A 141 -22.11 -2.83 -3.58
N GLY A 142 -22.81 -3.93 -3.30
CA GLY A 142 -23.15 -4.95 -4.29
C GLY A 142 -22.05 -5.99 -4.49
N THR A 143 -22.22 -6.82 -5.52
CA THR A 143 -21.25 -7.86 -5.89
C THR A 143 -19.96 -7.22 -6.41
N PRO A 144 -18.78 -7.64 -5.92
CA PRO A 144 -17.53 -7.05 -6.36
C PRO A 144 -17.20 -7.44 -7.80
N ARG A 145 -16.47 -6.56 -8.49
CA ARG A 145 -15.89 -6.86 -9.80
C ARG A 145 -14.56 -7.58 -9.61
N THR A 146 -14.34 -8.68 -10.31
CA THR A 146 -13.06 -9.39 -10.31
C THR A 146 -12.04 -8.62 -11.14
N ILE A 147 -10.81 -8.48 -10.64
CA ILE A 147 -9.71 -7.94 -11.42
C ILE A 147 -8.98 -9.12 -12.07
N ASP A 148 -9.04 -9.20 -13.39
CA ASP A 148 -8.33 -10.22 -14.15
C ASP A 148 -6.84 -9.82 -14.27
N PRO A 149 -5.89 -10.59 -13.71
CA PRO A 149 -4.47 -10.32 -13.82
C PRO A 149 -3.99 -10.16 -15.27
N GLN A 150 -4.65 -10.83 -16.22
CA GLN A 150 -4.30 -10.81 -17.64
C GLN A 150 -4.65 -9.48 -18.33
N SER A 151 -5.52 -8.66 -17.73
CA SER A 151 -5.81 -7.30 -18.24
C SER A 151 -4.63 -6.34 -18.04
N SER A 152 -3.73 -6.64 -17.10
CA SER A 152 -2.51 -5.87 -16.79
C SER A 152 -1.23 -6.43 -17.40
N VAL A 153 -1.26 -7.68 -17.90
CA VAL A 153 -0.19 -8.19 -18.77
C VAL A 153 -0.40 -7.60 -20.16
N GLY A 154 -0.16 -6.28 -20.25
CA GLY A 154 0.14 -5.64 -21.52
C GLY A 154 1.30 -6.40 -22.14
N THR A 155 0.97 -7.18 -23.16
CA THR A 155 1.91 -7.79 -24.09
C THR A 155 2.95 -6.73 -24.44
N GLY A 156 4.21 -7.02 -24.10
CA GLY A 156 5.27 -6.03 -24.09
C GLY A 156 5.39 -5.24 -25.39
N ASP A 157 5.18 -3.93 -25.29
CA ASP A 157 5.62 -2.93 -26.27
C ASP A 157 7.15 -2.80 -26.34
N GLY A 158 7.91 -3.78 -25.82
CA GLY A 158 9.34 -3.94 -26.07
C GLY A 158 9.64 -4.45 -27.48
N GLU A 159 8.73 -5.25 -28.05
CA GLU A 159 8.90 -5.78 -29.42
C GLU A 159 8.57 -4.72 -30.48
N LYS A 160 7.64 -3.80 -30.17
CA LYS A 160 7.31 -2.66 -31.05
C LYS A 160 8.33 -1.52 -31.03
N SER A 161 9.30 -1.50 -30.12
CA SER A 161 10.33 -0.45 -30.07
C SER A 161 11.56 -0.78 -30.93
N LEU A 162 11.95 -2.05 -30.96
CA LEU A 162 13.15 -2.51 -31.69
C LEU A 162 13.02 -2.43 -33.23
N TRP A 163 11.83 -2.67 -33.80
CA TRP A 163 11.68 -2.61 -35.26
C TRP A 163 11.71 -1.18 -35.84
N TRP A 164 11.23 -0.16 -35.10
CA TRP A 164 11.36 1.24 -35.54
C TRP A 164 12.81 1.71 -35.50
N VAL A 165 13.58 1.25 -34.51
CA VAL A 165 15.02 1.56 -34.43
C VAL A 165 15.79 0.87 -35.56
N LEU A 166 15.49 -0.40 -35.87
CA LEU A 166 16.11 -1.10 -36.99
C LEU A 166 15.72 -0.49 -38.35
N ALA A 167 14.48 -0.05 -38.52
CA ALA A 167 14.02 0.65 -39.74
C ALA A 167 14.72 2.02 -39.91
N ALA A 168 14.91 2.77 -38.82
CA ALA A 168 15.59 4.06 -38.84
C ALA A 168 17.10 3.93 -39.16
N ILE A 169 17.77 2.92 -38.59
CA ILE A 169 19.20 2.67 -38.86
C ILE A 169 19.41 2.21 -40.31
N GLY A 170 18.53 1.34 -40.84
CA GLY A 170 18.58 0.91 -42.23
C GLY A 170 18.42 2.05 -43.24
N GLY A 171 17.51 2.99 -42.97
CA GLY A 171 17.30 4.18 -43.81
C GLY A 171 18.50 5.13 -43.82
N ALA A 172 19.13 5.36 -42.67
CA ALA A 172 20.31 6.23 -42.57
C ALA A 172 21.52 5.67 -43.32
N ALA A 173 21.77 4.36 -43.24
CA ALA A 173 22.86 3.71 -43.96
C ALA A 173 22.69 3.82 -45.49
N ALA A 174 21.47 3.64 -46.01
CA ALA A 174 21.18 3.78 -47.43
C ALA A 174 21.43 5.21 -47.94
N LEU A 175 21.02 6.23 -47.17
CA LEU A 175 21.26 7.64 -47.53
C LEU A 175 22.74 8.01 -47.54
N VAL A 176 23.53 7.48 -46.60
CA VAL A 176 24.98 7.68 -46.57
C VAL A 176 25.62 7.06 -47.81
N VAL A 177 25.27 5.82 -48.17
CA VAL A 177 25.81 5.15 -49.37
C VAL A 177 25.44 5.91 -50.64
N VAL A 178 24.19 6.37 -50.78
CA VAL A 178 23.76 7.18 -51.94
C VAL A 178 24.52 8.50 -52.01
N ALA A 179 24.68 9.21 -50.89
CA ALA A 179 25.44 10.47 -50.84
C ALA A 179 26.93 10.27 -51.17
N LEU A 180 27.54 9.17 -50.71
CA LEU A 180 28.94 8.84 -50.96
C LEU A 180 29.16 8.48 -52.43
N VAL A 181 28.28 7.66 -53.02
CA VAL A 181 28.30 7.35 -54.45
C VAL A 181 28.07 8.60 -55.29
N TRP A 182 27.15 9.47 -54.88
CA TRP A 182 26.90 10.71 -55.61
C TRP A 182 28.08 11.68 -55.55
N ARG A 183 28.74 11.81 -54.39
CA ARG A 183 29.98 12.59 -54.24
C ARG A 183 31.16 12.03 -55.05
N LEU A 184 31.26 10.71 -55.18
CA LEU A 184 32.30 10.07 -56.00
C LEU A 184 32.01 10.17 -57.51
N ARG A 185 30.75 10.35 -57.91
CA ARG A 185 30.34 10.54 -59.30
C ARG A 185 30.29 12.02 -59.74
N LEU A 186 30.43 12.96 -58.82
CA LEU A 186 30.53 14.38 -59.15
C LEU A 186 31.93 14.67 -59.72
N PRO A 187 32.05 15.07 -61.00
CA PRO A 187 33.34 15.42 -61.59
C PRO A 187 33.89 16.65 -60.87
N ARG A 188 35.07 16.50 -60.24
CA ARG A 188 35.85 17.62 -59.71
C ARG A 188 36.23 18.52 -60.89
N ARG A 189 35.49 19.61 -61.09
CA ARG A 189 35.90 20.75 -61.91
C ARG A 189 36.73 21.70 -61.07
#